data_AF-A0A6M0BET1-F1
#
_entry.id   AF-A0A6M0BET1-F1
#
_cell.length_a   1.000
_cell.length_b   1.000
_cell.length_c   1.000
_cell.angle_alpha   90.00
_cell.angle_beta   90.00
_cell.angle_gamma   90.00
#
_symmetry.space_group_name_H-M   'P 1'
#
loop_
_entity.id
_entity.type
_entity.pdbx_description
1 polymer ?
#
loop_
_entity_poly.entity_id
_entity_poly.type
_entity_poly.pdbx_seq_one_letter_code
_entity_poly.pdbx_strand_id
1 'polypeptide(L)' 'FKPEISAAVFAAEPPQLLKPIVTSQGVHLILVEEILKSELDGKLRSEIMSDLFTGWLKEQIGEVEVIKELEASSLSSKS' A
#
# COMPACT_ATOMS: atom_id res chain seq x y z
N PHE A 1 2.45 -0.31 -9.38
CA PHE A 1 2.71 0.98 -10.05
C PHE A 1 3.26 1.96 -9.05
N LYS A 2 4.12 2.91 -9.48
CA LYS A 2 4.60 3.98 -8.62
C LYS A 2 3.40 4.81 -8.10
N PRO A 3 3.23 5.00 -6.78
CA PRO A 3 2.10 5.74 -6.20
C PRO A 3 1.89 7.11 -6.84
N GLU A 4 2.98 7.78 -7.20
CA GLU A 4 3.00 9.14 -7.76
C GLU A 4 2.32 9.22 -9.13
N ILE A 5 2.45 8.17 -9.96
CA ILE A 5 1.77 8.09 -11.26
C ILE A 5 0.30 7.67 -11.05
N SER A 6 0.09 6.70 -10.16
CA SER A 6 -1.24 6.11 -9.94
C SER A 6 -2.26 7.15 -9.49
N ALA A 7 -1.90 8.04 -8.56
CA ALA A 7 -2.78 9.08 -8.06
C ALA A 7 -3.21 10.06 -9.16
N ALA A 8 -2.30 10.47 -10.03
CA ALA A 8 -2.58 11.40 -11.13
C ALA A 8 -3.46 10.77 -12.22
N VAL A 9 -3.24 9.49 -12.53
CA VAL A 9 -4.04 8.75 -13.52
C VAL A 9 -5.48 8.57 -13.05
N PHE A 10 -5.71 8.14 -11.80
CA PHE A 10 -7.06 7.90 -11.29
C PHE A 10 -7.85 9.17 -10.97
N ALA A 11 -7.18 10.33 -10.87
CA ALA A 11 -7.82 11.63 -10.71
C ALA A 11 -8.14 12.33 -12.05
N ALA A 12 -7.71 11.76 -13.18
CA ALA A 12 -7.95 12.34 -14.50
C ALA A 12 -9.42 12.21 -14.92
N GLU A 13 -9.88 13.11 -15.80
CA GLU A 13 -11.16 13.02 -16.49
C GLU A 13 -10.91 12.58 -17.94
N PRO A 14 -11.03 11.28 -18.29
CA PRO A 14 -10.66 10.81 -19.63
C PRO A 14 -11.60 11.34 -20.73
N PRO A 15 -11.10 11.60 -21.95
CA PRO A 15 -9.70 11.53 -22.35
C PRO A 15 -8.90 12.77 -21.93
N GLN A 16 -7.76 12.60 -21.25
CA GLN A 16 -6.94 13.71 -20.76
C GLN A 16 -5.44 13.46 -20.84
N LEU A 17 -4.72 14.41 -21.45
CA LEU A 17 -3.27 14.47 -21.36
C LEU A 17 -2.86 15.13 -20.04
N LEU A 18 -2.16 14.38 -19.18
CA LEU A 18 -1.67 14.88 -17.91
C LEU A 18 -0.44 15.77 -18.10
N LYS A 19 -0.25 16.71 -17.16
CA LYS A 19 1.00 17.47 -17.07
C LYS A 19 2.17 16.50 -16.84
N PRO A 20 3.40 16.84 -17.28
CA PRO A 20 4.55 15.97 -17.09
C PRO A 20 4.74 15.59 -15.62
N ILE A 21 4.84 14.29 -15.33
CA ILE A 21 5.02 13.75 -13.98
C ILE A 21 6.50 13.39 -13.79
N VAL A 22 7.14 14.02 -12.80
CA VAL A 22 8.53 13.75 -12.45
C VAL A 22 8.59 12.57 -11.47
N THR A 23 9.36 11.54 -11.79
CA THR A 23 9.66 10.43 -10.89
C THR A 23 11.17 10.21 -10.78
N SER A 24 11.60 9.31 -9.89
CA SER A 24 13.01 8.89 -9.77
C SER A 24 13.63 8.35 -11.06
N GLN A 25 12.82 7.97 -12.06
CA GLN A 25 13.29 7.46 -13.36
C GLN A 25 13.26 8.52 -14.47
N GLY A 26 12.84 9.76 -14.17
CA GLY A 26 12.73 10.85 -15.15
C GLY A 26 11.33 11.41 -15.26
N VAL A 27 11.03 12.03 -16.41
CA VAL A 27 9.76 12.72 -16.67
C VAL A 27 8.88 11.89 -17.60
N HIS A 28 7.62 11.69 -17.22
CA HIS A 28 6.64 10.94 -18.00
C HIS A 28 5.52 11.85 -18.50
N LEU A 29 5.17 11.75 -19.78
CA LEU A 29 3.95 12.29 -20.37
C LEU A 29 2.95 11.15 -20.52
N ILE A 30 1.74 11.34 -20.01
CA ILE A 30 0.72 10.28 -19.92
C ILE A 30 -0.59 10.83 -20.48
N LEU A 31 -1.15 10.12 -21.46
CA LEU A 31 -2.52 10.32 -21.93
C LEU A 31 -3.40 9.25 -21.27
N VAL A 32 -4.39 9.69 -20.50
CA VAL A 32 -5.41 8.80 -19.94
C VAL A 32 -6.55 8.71 -20.96
N GLU A 33 -6.68 7.56 -21.61
CA GLU A 33 -7.70 7.33 -22.64
C GLU A 33 -9.05 6.95 -22.01
N GLU A 34 -9.03 6.00 -21.07
CA GLU A 34 -10.19 5.56 -20.32
C GLU A 34 -9.79 5.06 -18.93
N ILE A 35 -10.75 5.07 -18.00
CA ILE A 35 -10.61 4.42 -16.68
C ILE A 35 -11.73 3.40 -16.59
N LEU A 36 -11.36 2.12 -16.65
CA LEU A 36 -12.31 1.02 -16.46
C LEU A 36 -12.74 0.98 -15.00
N LYS A 37 -14.05 1.00 -14.77
CA LYS A 37 -14.61 0.92 -13.41
C LYS A 37 -14.42 -0.48 -12.86
N SER A 38 -13.56 -0.61 -11.85
CA SER A 38 -13.45 -1.85 -11.09
C SER A 38 -14.70 -2.07 -10.24
N GLU A 39 -15.23 -3.29 -10.21
CA GLU A 39 -16.31 -3.66 -9.32
C GLU A 39 -15.76 -4.41 -8.10
N LEU A 40 -16.20 -3.99 -6.92
CA LEU A 40 -15.90 -4.70 -5.68
C LEU A 40 -16.96 -5.77 -5.43
N ASP A 41 -16.80 -6.91 -6.09
CA ASP A 41 -17.70 -8.04 -5.88
C ASP A 41 -17.50 -8.70 -4.50
N GLY A 42 -18.43 -9.55 -4.10
CA GLY A 42 -18.41 -10.18 -2.77
C GLY A 42 -17.17 -11.06 -2.53
N LYS A 43 -16.65 -11.71 -3.58
CA LYS A 43 -15.46 -12.58 -3.50
C LYS A 43 -14.21 -11.73 -3.33
N LEU A 44 -14.00 -10.78 -4.23
CA LEU A 44 -12.87 -9.85 -4.22
C LEU A 44 -12.84 -9.03 -2.92
N ARG A 45 -14.02 -8.59 -2.43
CA ARG A 45 -14.13 -7.94 -1.12
C ARG A 45 -13.63 -8.83 0.01
N SER A 46 -14.01 -10.10 0.00
CA SER A 46 -13.62 -11.04 1.05
C SER A 46 -12.12 -11.34 1.01
N GLU A 47 -11.55 -11.45 -0.20
CA GLU A 47 -10.10 -11.60 -0.41
C GLU A 47 -9.32 -10.40 0.11
N ILE A 48 -9.67 -9.18 -0.32
CA ILE A 48 -9.05 -7.94 0.16
C ILE A 48 -9.13 -7.84 1.68
N MET A 49 -10.28 -8.17 2.27
CA MET A 49 -10.43 -8.09 3.72
C MET A 49 -9.56 -9.12 4.46
N SER A 50 -9.48 -10.34 3.94
CA SER A 50 -8.63 -11.39 4.50
C SER A 50 -7.15 -11.01 4.45
N ASP A 51 -6.70 -10.44 3.33
CA ASP A 51 -5.31 -10.02 3.14
C ASP A 51 -4.93 -8.87 4.07
N LEU A 52 -5.78 -7.84 4.17
CA LEU A 52 -5.57 -6.72 5.07
C LEU A 52 -5.56 -7.17 6.54
N PHE A 53 -6.48 -8.04 6.94
CA PHE A 53 -6.54 -8.57 8.29
C PHE A 53 -5.32 -9.44 8.63
N THR A 54 -4.87 -10.27 7.69
CA THR A 54 -3.67 -11.10 7.85
C THR A 54 -2.41 -10.25 7.97
N GLY A 55 -2.30 -9.18 7.17
CA GLY A 55 -1.20 -8.21 7.27
C GLY A 55 -1.17 -7.55 8.64
N TRP A 56 -2.30 -7.02 9.08
CA TRP A 56 -2.45 -6.42 10.40
C TRP A 56 -2.11 -7.40 11.53
N LEU A 57 -2.57 -8.65 11.47
CA LEU A 57 -2.23 -9.67 12.47
C LEU A 57 -0.73 -9.91 12.58
N LYS A 58 -0.01 -9.94 11.46
CA LYS A 58 1.46 -10.12 11.45
C LYS A 58 2.18 -8.95 12.12
N GLU A 59 1.74 -7.72 11.88
CA GLU A 59 2.30 -6.53 12.53
C GLU A 59 2.12 -6.60 14.05
N GLN A 60 0.91 -6.94 14.51
CA GLN A 60 0.62 -7.04 15.95
C GLN A 60 1.41 -8.17 16.63
N ILE A 61 1.55 -9.32 15.98
CA ILE A 61 2.36 -10.42 16.52
C ILE A 61 3.84 -10.01 16.60
N GLY A 62 4.37 -9.36 15.56
CA GLY A 62 5.74 -8.86 15.55
C GLY A 62 6.01 -7.87 16.69
N GLU A 63 5.08 -6.95 16.96
CA GLU A 63 5.17 -6.02 18.10
C GLU A 63 5.24 -6.76 19.44
N VAL A 64 4.42 -7.79 19.64
CA VAL A 64 4.40 -8.59 20.88
C VAL A 64 5.68 -9.40 21.06
N GLU A 65 6.26 -9.94 19.99
CA GLU A 65 7.51 -10.69 20.05
C GLU A 65 8.70 -9.79 20.45
N VAL A 66 8.77 -8.59 19.88
CA VAL A 66 9.79 -7.57 20.24
C VAL A 66 9.69 -7.16 21.71
N ILE A 67 8.48 -6.97 22.25
CA ILE A 67 8.29 -6.61 23.67
C ILE A 67 8.83 -7.73 24.58
N LYS A 68 8.54 -8.99 24.27
CA LYS A 68 9.01 -10.14 25.07
C LYS A 68 10.54 -10.24 25.10
N GLU A 69 11.22 -10.02 23.97
CA GLU A 69 12.69 -10.04 23.91
C GLU A 69 13.34 -8.89 24.67
N LEU A 70 12.74 -7.69 24.61
CA LEU A 70 13.20 -6.52 25.38
C LEU A 70 13.05 -6.75 26.89
N GLU A 71 11.94 -7.34 27.34
CA GLU A 71 11.75 -7.70 28.75
C GLU A 71 12.77 -8.75 29.21
N ALA A 72 12.99 -9.81 28.43
CA ALA A 72 13.95 -10.87 28.76
C ALA A 72 15.40 -10.36 28.86
N SER A 73 15.82 -9.48 27.95
CA SER A 73 17.16 -8.88 27.97
C SER A 73 17.36 -7.88 29.12
N SER A 74 16.30 -7.16 29.50
CA SER A 74 16.33 -6.25 30.67
C SER A 74 16.45 -6.98 32.01
N LEU A 75 15.91 -8.21 32.10
CA LEU A 75 16.02 -9.08 33.28
C LEU A 75 17.40 -9.73 33.39
N SER A 76 18.03 -10.06 32.24
CA SER A 76 19.38 -10.63 32.17
C SER A 76 20.49 -9.66 32.61
N SER A 77 20.34 -8.35 32.35
CA SER A 77 21.35 -7.35 32.74
C SER A 77 21.25 -6.89 34.21
N LYS A 78 20.21 -7.33 34.95
CA LYS A 78 20.00 -7.02 36.37
C LYS A 78 20.46 -8.11 37.35
N SER A 79 21.06 -9.21 36.87
CA SER A 79 21.73 -10.24 37.71
C SER A 79 23.24 -10.16 37.61
#